data_AF-A0A0P9CXU2-F1
#
_entry.id   AF-A0A0P9CXU2-F1
#
_cell.length_a   1.000
_cell.length_b   1.000
_cell.length_c   1.000
_cell.angle_alpha   90.00
_cell.angle_beta   90.00
_cell.angle_gamma   90.00
#
_symmetry.space_group_name_H-M   'P 1'
#
loop_
_entity.id
_entity.type
_entity.pdbx_description
1 polymer ?
#
loop_
_entity_poly.entity_id
_entity_poly.type
_entity_poly.pdbx_seq_one_letter_code
_entity_poly.pdbx_strand_id
1 'polypeptide(L)'
;MLAPNTYVHDRYLVVRAIDGSVYEALDMTNRAQVALKLLAGGAREGAWPQIERAAQALKALRHPHLPAILDYFREGDDAVVV
;
A
#
# COMPACT_ATOMS: atom_id res chain seq x y z
N MET A 1 -13.43 -0.99 3.09
CA MET A 1 -13.19 -1.41 1.69
C MET A 1 -13.00 -0.16 0.86
N LEU A 2 -11.91 -0.04 0.10
CA LEU A 2 -11.64 1.16 -0.69
C LEU A 2 -12.55 1.18 -1.93
N ALA A 3 -13.24 2.31 -2.16
CA ALA A 3 -14.10 2.47 -3.31
C ALA A 3 -13.31 2.93 -4.55
N PRO A 4 -13.69 2.52 -5.78
CA PRO A 4 -13.16 3.11 -7.01
C PRO A 4 -13.28 4.64 -7.03
N ASN A 5 -12.35 5.31 -7.72
CA ASN A 5 -12.23 6.77 -7.81
C ASN A 5 -12.00 7.48 -6.46
N THR A 6 -11.52 6.76 -5.45
CA THR A 6 -11.10 7.32 -4.17
C THR A 6 -9.61 7.57 -4.18
N TYR A 7 -9.18 8.73 -3.70
CA TYR A 7 -7.77 9.01 -3.42
C TYR A 7 -7.38 8.43 -2.06
N VAL A 8 -6.29 7.69 -2.04
CA VAL A 8 -5.63 7.21 -0.83
C VAL A 8 -4.32 7.97 -0.67
N HIS A 9 -4.05 8.45 0.54
CA HIS A 9 -2.87 9.26 0.85
C HIS A 9 -2.66 10.44 -0.12
N ASP A 10 -3.75 11.07 -0.56
CA ASP A 10 -3.78 12.18 -1.52
C ASP A 10 -3.00 11.94 -2.84
N ARG A 11 -2.71 10.68 -3.17
CA ARG A 11 -1.81 10.32 -4.28
C ARG A 11 -2.26 9.12 -5.10
N TYR A 12 -2.79 8.10 -4.45
CA TYR A 12 -3.11 6.85 -5.13
C TYR A 12 -4.59 6.80 -5.46
N LEU A 13 -4.94 6.83 -6.75
CA LEU A 13 -6.33 6.78 -7.19
C LEU A 13 -6.75 5.31 -7.38
N VAL A 14 -7.71 4.86 -6.58
CA VAL A 14 -8.21 3.48 -6.64
C VAL A 14 -8.97 3.26 -7.96
N VAL A 15 -8.56 2.24 -8.72
CA VAL A 15 -9.23 1.80 -9.95
C VAL A 15 -10.28 0.75 -9.62
N ARG A 16 -9.89 -0.33 -8.93
CA ARG A 16 -10.79 -1.42 -8.52
C ARG A 16 -10.19 -2.29 -7.42
N ALA A 17 -11.01 -3.08 -6.75
CA ALA A 17 -10.54 -4.17 -5.91
C ALA A 17 -10.04 -5.34 -6.78
N ILE A 18 -8.91 -5.93 -6.38
CA ILE A 18 -8.39 -7.21 -6.92
C ILE A 18 -8.83 -8.35 -6.00
N ASP A 19 -8.66 -8.18 -4.69
CA ASP A 19 -9.17 -9.08 -3.65
C ASP A 19 -9.69 -8.29 -2.43
N GLY A 20 -10.06 -8.96 -1.35
CA GLY A 20 -10.59 -8.32 -0.14
C GLY A 20 -9.65 -7.32 0.58
N SER A 21 -8.38 -7.29 0.21
CA SER A 21 -7.32 -6.47 0.80
C SER A 21 -6.37 -5.82 -0.21
N VAL A 22 -6.40 -6.23 -1.48
CA VAL A 22 -5.53 -5.76 -2.55
C VAL A 22 -6.35 -5.02 -3.60
N TYR A 23 -5.88 -3.83 -3.96
CA TYR A 23 -6.56 -2.93 -4.89
C TYR A 23 -5.60 -2.53 -6.00
N GLU A 24 -6.14 -2.40 -7.21
CA GLU A 24 -5.45 -1.76 -8.32
C GLU A 24 -5.62 -0.24 -8.20
N ALA A 25 -4.52 0.51 -8.35
CA ALA A 25 -4.53 1.96 -8.27
C ALA A 25 -3.58 2.61 -9.29
N LEU A 26 -3.74 3.91 -9.47
CA LEU A 26 -2.80 4.76 -10.21
C LEU A 26 -2.04 5.65 -9.22
N ASP A 27 -0.71 5.62 -9.28
CA ASP A 27 0.14 6.61 -8.64
C ASP A 27 0.06 7.91 -9.43
N MET A 28 -0.56 8.95 -8.86
CA MET A 28 -0.83 10.19 -9.60
C MET A 28 0.40 11.08 -9.79
N THR A 29 1.54 10.76 -9.17
CA THR A 29 2.81 11.48 -9.41
C THR A 29 3.41 11.16 -10.78
N ASN A 30 3.33 9.90 -11.21
CA ASN A 30 3.94 9.42 -12.46
C ASN A 30 2.97 8.67 -13.39
N ARG A 31 1.69 8.54 -12.98
CA ARG A 31 0.64 7.77 -13.65
C ARG A 31 0.95 6.28 -13.81
N ALA A 32 1.81 5.72 -12.96
CA ALA A 32 2.10 4.30 -12.95
C ALA A 32 0.95 3.52 -12.31
N GLN A 33 0.68 2.34 -12.85
CA GLN A 33 -0.23 1.38 -12.23
C GLN A 33 0.48 0.69 -11.07
N VAL A 34 -0.17 0.66 -9.90
CA VAL A 34 0.35 0.09 -8.67
C VAL A 34 -0.69 -0.79 -7.98
N ALA A 35 -0.25 -1.63 -7.05
CA ALA A 35 -1.13 -2.34 -6.15
C ALA A 35 -1.13 -1.65 -4.78
N LEU A 36 -2.28 -1.55 -4.13
CA LEU A 36 -2.39 -1.14 -2.73
C LEU A 36 -2.79 -2.36 -1.92
N LYS A 37 -1.96 -2.79 -0.97
CA LYS A 37 -2.28 -3.85 -0.03
C LYS A 37 -2.62 -3.27 1.34
N LEU A 38 -3.87 -3.42 1.75
CA LEU A 38 -4.37 -3.05 3.06
C LEU A 38 -3.98 -4.13 4.08
N LEU A 39 -3.44 -3.66 5.20
CA LEU A 39 -3.06 -4.45 6.36
C LEU A 39 -3.97 -4.03 7.52
N ALA A 40 -5.01 -4.84 7.75
CA ALA A 40 -6.06 -4.53 8.71
C ALA A 40 -5.52 -4.33 10.14
N GLY A 41 -5.86 -3.21 10.77
CA GLY A 41 -5.38 -2.86 12.10
C GLY A 41 -3.88 -2.56 12.18
N GLY A 42 -3.28 -2.18 11.06
CA GLY A 42 -1.87 -1.80 10.97
C GLY A 42 -1.52 -0.53 11.75
N ALA A 43 -2.51 0.29 12.11
CA ALA A 43 -2.32 1.46 12.95
C ALA A 43 -2.45 1.18 14.46
N ARG A 44 -2.78 -0.05 14.88
CA ARG A 44 -2.83 -0.41 16.30
C ARG A 44 -1.46 -0.21 16.96
N GLU A 45 -1.47 0.12 18.24
CA GLU A 45 -0.26 0.32 19.04
C GLU A 45 0.64 -0.94 18.97
N GLY A 46 1.93 -0.74 18.67
CA GLY A 46 2.91 -1.82 18.52
C GLY A 46 2.86 -2.59 17.18
N ALA A 47 1.83 -2.45 16.35
CA ALA A 47 1.77 -3.05 15.02
C ALA A 47 2.63 -2.28 14.01
N TRP A 48 2.53 -0.94 14.03
CA TRP A 48 3.24 -0.08 13.08
C TRP A 48 4.77 -0.29 13.04
N PRO A 49 5.51 -0.40 14.17
CA PRO A 49 6.95 -0.63 14.12
C PRO A 49 7.35 -1.98 13.50
N GLN A 50 6.45 -2.97 13.49
CA GLN A 50 6.70 -4.25 12.83
C GLN A 50 6.48 -4.14 11.32
N ILE A 51 5.40 -3.44 10.92
CA ILE A 51 5.08 -3.16 9.52
C ILE A 51 6.18 -2.33 8.88
N GLU A 52 6.62 -1.26 9.55
CA GLU A 52 7.68 -0.39 9.08
C GLU A 52 8.99 -1.16 8.87
N ARG A 53 9.42 -1.98 9.83
CA ARG A 53 10.62 -2.82 9.68
C ARG A 53 10.51 -3.79 8.51
N ALA A 54 9.36 -4.44 8.34
CA ALA A 54 9.14 -5.36 7.22
C ALA A 54 9.13 -4.63 5.87
N ALA A 55 8.44 -3.49 5.77
CA ALA A 55 8.38 -2.68 4.55
C ALA A 55 9.77 -2.14 4.16
N GLN A 56 10.56 -1.67 5.13
CA GLN A 56 11.95 -1.25 4.88
C GLN A 56 12.83 -2.39 4.36
N ALA A 57 12.73 -3.58 4.97
CA ALA A 57 13.47 -4.75 4.51
C ALA A 57 13.09 -5.15 3.07
N LEU A 58 11.80 -5.15 2.75
CA LEU A 58 11.31 -5.47 1.41
C LEU A 58 11.68 -4.38 0.38
N LYS A 59 11.64 -3.11 0.75
CA LYS A 59 12.03 -1.98 -0.10
C LYS A 59 13.52 -2.01 -0.46
N ALA A 60 14.36 -2.57 0.40
CA ALA A 60 15.77 -2.79 0.13
C ALA A 60 16.02 -3.98 -0.83
N LEU A 61 15.04 -4.87 -1.00
CA LEU A 61 15.19 -6.07 -1.82
C LEU A 61 15.07 -5.71 -3.31
N ARG A 62 16.19 -5.74 -4.03
CA ARG A 62 16.23 -5.50 -5.48
C ARG A 62 16.41 -6.82 -6.21
N HIS A 63 15.31 -7.43 -6.62
CA HIS A 63 15.32 -8.71 -7.30
C HIS A 63 14.40 -8.68 -8.53
N PRO A 64 14.86 -9.13 -9.72
CA PRO A 64 14.10 -9.00 -10.98
C PRO A 64 12.77 -9.77 -11.00
N HIS A 65 12.61 -10.77 -10.11
CA HIS A 65 11.40 -11.59 -10.03
C HIS A 65 10.49 -11.26 -8.83
N LEU A 66 10.78 -10.18 -8.10
CA LEU A 66 9.94 -9.76 -6.98
C LEU A 66 9.44 -8.33 -7.20
N PRO A 67 8.15 -8.05 -6.96
CA PRO A 67 7.64 -6.68 -6.96
C PRO A 67 8.39 -5.82 -5.95
N ALA A 68 8.74 -4.60 -6.35
CA ALA A 68 9.35 -3.63 -5.45
C ALA A 68 8.27 -2.95 -4.60
N ILE A 69 8.54 -2.80 -3.31
CA ILE A 69 7.71 -1.95 -2.44
C ILE A 69 8.07 -0.48 -2.72
N LEU A 70 7.08 0.30 -3.14
CA LEU A 70 7.23 1.70 -3.49
C LEU A 70 7.05 2.59 -2.26
N ASP A 71 6.07 2.25 -1.42
CA ASP A 71 5.64 3.10 -0.31
C ASP A 71 4.96 2.30 0.81
N TYR A 72 4.86 2.92 1.99
CA TYR A 72 4.05 2.40 3.10
C TYR A 72 3.60 3.54 4.01
N PHE A 73 2.33 3.54 4.39
CA PHE A 73 1.74 4.60 5.22
C PHE A 73 0.57 4.07 6.05
N ARG A 74 0.12 4.87 7.01
CA ARG A 74 -1.11 4.61 7.79
C ARG A 74 -2.30 5.23 7.08
N GLU A 75 -3.42 4.53 7.08
CA GLU A 75 -4.69 4.97 6.50
C GLU A 75 -5.81 4.63 7.48
N GLY A 76 -6.25 5.61 8.26
CA GLY A 76 -7.15 5.37 9.40
C GLY A 76 -6.56 4.37 10.40
N ASP A 77 -7.29 3.29 10.68
CA ASP A 77 -6.87 2.20 11.57
C ASP A 77 -5.98 1.14 10.88
N ASP A 78 -5.81 1.24 9.57
CA ASP A 78 -5.09 0.29 8.75
C ASP A 78 -3.71 0.83 8.36
N ALA A 79 -2.87 -0.06 7.82
CA ALA A 79 -1.69 0.32 7.08
C ALA A 79 -1.86 -0.07 5.62
N VAL A 80 -1.22 0.69 4.73
CA VAL A 80 -1.18 0.39 3.30
C VAL A 80 0.27 0.22 2.89
N VAL A 81 0.53 -0.81 2.10
CA VAL A 81 1.80 -1.03 1.39
C VAL A 81 1.53 -0.95 -0.11
N VAL A 82 2.37 -0.21 -0.81
CA VAL A 82 2.30 -0.01 -2.27
C VAL A 82 3.38 -0.83 -2.95
#